data_AF-A0A8T3WWS8-F1
#
_entry.id   AF-A0A8T3WWS8-F1
#
_cell.length_a   1.000
_cell.length_b   1.000
_cell.length_c   1.000
_cell.angle_alpha   90.00
_cell.angle_beta   90.00
_cell.angle_gamma   90.00
#
_symmetry.space_group_name_H-M   'P 1'
#
loop_
_entity.id
_entity.type
_entity.pdbx_description
1 polymer ?
#
loop_
_entity_poly.entity_id
_entity_poly.type
_entity_poly.pdbx_seq_one_letter_code
_entity_poly.pdbx_strand_id
1 'polypeptide(L)'
;MFVIAGLIILIAFFLLRGVFGIYNTLEEKRFQETMILDKELRNIYHEYEKIIIVSRVQGNANSSAIANLADFSTFLRGEEDIEILYALVSVNNTKYTVTVGNFLNDNINVTVNATDSTPSSAAMGIVNDKTNASASFTSSVSSGVVNVTLIYARRSDNVIEAIPARIAPPTQEKSALHGFFDIKLKSREDFLRIKNTFNATW
;
A
#
# COMPACT_ATOMS: atom_id res chain seq x y z
N MET A 1 -46.87 26.54 -38.95
CA MET A 1 -46.39 25.45 -38.08
C MET A 1 -44.99 24.95 -38.46
N PHE A 2 -44.65 24.73 -39.74
CA PHE A 2 -43.32 24.27 -40.16
C PHE A 2 -42.15 25.20 -39.77
N VAL A 3 -42.33 26.52 -39.87
CA VAL A 3 -41.28 27.51 -39.52
C VAL A 3 -40.95 27.49 -38.02
N ILE A 4 -41.95 27.26 -37.16
CA ILE A 4 -41.79 27.19 -35.71
C ILE A 4 -41.05 25.91 -35.31
N ALA A 5 -41.36 24.78 -35.96
CA ALA A 5 -40.66 23.51 -35.74
C ALA A 5 -39.17 23.59 -36.14
N GLY A 6 -38.85 24.26 -37.25
CA GLY A 6 -37.46 24.48 -37.68
C GLY A 6 -36.65 25.33 -36.69
N LEU A 7 -37.27 26.35 -36.08
CA LEU A 7 -36.62 27.19 -35.06
C LEU A 7 -36.33 26.41 -33.77
N ILE A 8 -37.25 25.54 -33.35
CA ILE A 8 -37.10 24.68 -32.16
C ILE A 8 -35.94 23.69 -32.36
N ILE A 9 -35.83 23.09 -33.55
CA ILE A 9 -34.73 22.15 -33.89
C ILE A 9 -33.37 22.86 -33.84
N LEU A 10 -33.29 24.10 -34.36
CA LEU A 10 -32.06 24.90 -34.32
C LEU A 10 -31.62 25.23 -32.89
N ILE A 11 -32.56 25.64 -32.03
CA ILE A 11 -32.29 25.91 -30.60
C ILE A 11 -31.84 24.63 -29.89
N ALA A 12 -32.52 23.50 -30.14
CA ALA A 12 -32.14 22.21 -29.58
C ALA A 12 -30.72 21.78 -30.02
N PHE A 13 -30.34 22.04 -31.28
CA PHE A 13 -29.01 21.71 -31.80
C PHE A 13 -27.90 22.56 -31.16
N PHE A 14 -28.14 23.86 -30.96
CA PHE A 14 -27.20 24.74 -30.24
C PHE A 14 -27.05 24.35 -28.76
N LEU A 15 -28.14 23.99 -28.10
CA LEU A 15 -28.11 23.50 -26.72
C LEU A 15 -27.36 22.18 -26.61
N LEU A 16 -27.61 21.23 -27.51
CA LEU A 16 -26.89 19.95 -27.57
C LEU A 16 -25.38 20.17 -27.76
N ARG A 17 -24.99 21.06 -28.68
CA ARG A 17 -23.56 21.38 -28.91
C ARG A 17 -22.89 21.98 -27.68
N GLY A 18 -23.59 22.82 -26.92
CA GLY A 18 -23.11 23.35 -25.64
C GLY A 18 -22.95 22.26 -24.57
N VAL A 19 -23.91 21.34 -24.47
CA VAL A 19 -23.86 20.21 -23.53
C VAL A 19 -22.70 19.26 -23.88
N PHE A 20 -22.49 18.92 -25.16
CA PHE A 20 -21.35 18.11 -25.59
C PHE A 20 -20.01 18.81 -25.34
N GLY A 21 -19.93 20.13 -25.52
CA GLY A 21 -18.73 20.91 -25.20
C GLY A 21 -18.38 20.87 -23.71
N ILE A 22 -19.38 21.06 -22.83
CA ILE A 22 -19.21 20.96 -21.37
C ILE A 22 -18.81 19.53 -20.97
N TYR A 23 -19.44 18.52 -21.55
CA TYR A 23 -19.13 17.12 -21.28
C TYR A 23 -17.68 16.77 -21.62
N ASN A 24 -17.20 17.16 -22.80
CA ASN A 24 -15.80 16.94 -23.19
C ASN A 24 -14.81 17.62 -22.23
N THR A 25 -15.10 18.86 -21.81
CA THR A 25 -14.23 19.55 -20.83
C THR A 25 -14.24 18.93 -19.44
N LEU A 26 -15.36 18.31 -19.02
CA LEU A 26 -15.45 17.62 -17.75
C LEU A 26 -14.67 16.29 -17.77
N GLU A 27 -14.79 15.51 -18.85
CA GLU A 27 -13.99 14.28 -19.01
C GLU A 27 -12.49 14.58 -19.08
N GLU A 28 -12.09 15.59 -19.84
CA GLU A 28 -10.68 15.98 -19.94
C GLU A 28 -10.13 16.46 -18.59
N LYS A 29 -10.90 17.22 -17.82
CA LYS A 29 -10.53 17.63 -16.46
C LYS A 29 -10.41 16.43 -15.51
N ARG A 30 -11.36 15.50 -15.55
CA ARG A 30 -11.32 14.28 -14.71
C ARG A 30 -10.13 13.39 -15.06
N PHE A 31 -9.79 13.28 -16.35
CA PHE A 31 -8.61 12.57 -16.81
C PHE A 31 -7.31 13.21 -16.29
N GLN A 32 -7.20 14.54 -16.37
CA GLN A 32 -6.05 15.27 -15.82
C GLN A 32 -5.95 15.09 -14.29
N GLU A 33 -7.05 15.20 -13.55
CA GLU A 33 -7.09 14.96 -12.10
C GLU A 33 -6.63 13.53 -11.77
N THR A 34 -7.07 12.53 -12.54
CA THR A 34 -6.66 11.13 -12.37
C THR A 34 -5.16 10.93 -12.64
N MET A 35 -4.61 11.56 -13.69
CA MET A 35 -3.18 11.48 -13.98
C MET A 35 -2.31 12.11 -12.89
N ILE A 36 -2.76 13.22 -12.29
CA ILE A 36 -2.08 13.85 -11.17
C ILE A 36 -2.05 12.91 -9.97
N LEU A 37 -3.20 12.32 -9.64
CA LEU A 37 -3.32 11.34 -8.54
C LEU A 37 -2.45 10.10 -8.78
N ASP A 38 -2.38 9.58 -10.02
CA ASP A 38 -1.52 8.43 -10.33
C ASP A 38 -0.04 8.76 -10.13
N LYS A 39 0.39 9.95 -10.60
CA LYS A 39 1.77 10.42 -10.41
C LYS A 39 2.09 10.58 -8.93
N GLU A 40 1.18 11.17 -8.16
CA GLU A 40 1.34 11.34 -6.71
C GLU A 40 1.44 10.00 -5.99
N LEU A 41 0.54 9.06 -6.30
CA LEU A 41 0.55 7.71 -5.73
C LEU A 41 1.86 6.97 -6.03
N ARG A 42 2.40 7.09 -7.25
CA ARG A 42 3.71 6.53 -7.61
C ARG A 42 4.85 7.18 -6.85
N ASN A 43 4.83 8.50 -6.68
CA ASN A 43 5.84 9.21 -5.90
C ASN A 43 5.83 8.76 -4.44
N ILE A 44 4.64 8.66 -3.84
CA ILE A 44 4.45 8.14 -2.49
C ILE A 44 5.05 6.73 -2.39
N TYR A 45 4.69 5.84 -3.31
CA TYR A 45 5.23 4.48 -3.35
C TYR A 45 6.76 4.44 -3.47
N HIS A 46 7.36 5.27 -4.30
CA HIS A 46 8.82 5.34 -4.43
C HIS A 46 9.51 5.86 -3.17
N GLU A 47 8.88 6.76 -2.41
CA GLU A 47 9.42 7.17 -1.10
C GLU A 47 9.37 6.02 -0.09
N TYR A 48 8.33 5.17 -0.11
CA TYR A 48 8.32 3.92 0.68
C TYR A 48 9.49 2.99 0.33
N GLU A 49 9.78 2.79 -0.96
CA GLU A 49 10.95 2.01 -1.40
C GLU A 49 12.26 2.62 -0.92
N LYS A 50 12.40 3.95 -1.06
CA LYS A 50 13.58 4.70 -0.64
C LYS A 50 13.81 4.64 0.85
N ILE A 51 12.75 4.70 1.68
CA ILE A 51 12.84 4.50 3.12
C ILE A 51 13.45 3.12 3.44
N ILE A 52 13.02 2.06 2.77
CA ILE A 52 13.60 0.72 2.94
C ILE A 52 15.08 0.70 2.50
N ILE A 53 15.40 1.28 1.34
CA ILE A 53 16.77 1.33 0.81
C ILE A 53 17.72 2.07 1.76
N VAL A 54 17.28 3.19 2.34
CA VAL A 54 18.10 3.99 3.26
C VAL A 54 18.22 3.31 4.62
N SER A 55 17.17 2.63 5.09
CA SER A 55 17.20 1.97 6.39
C SER A 55 18.16 0.78 6.41
N ARG A 56 18.31 0.06 5.29
CA ARG A 56 19.19 -1.13 5.18
C ARG A 56 20.67 -0.85 5.50
N VAL A 57 21.15 0.37 5.31
CA VAL A 57 22.55 0.74 5.55
C VAL A 57 22.80 1.25 6.97
N GLN A 58 21.75 1.33 7.79
CA GLN A 58 21.87 1.78 9.19
C GLN A 58 22.18 0.60 10.11
N GLY A 59 22.87 0.87 11.23
CA GLY A 59 23.25 -0.15 12.19
C GLY A 59 22.07 -0.89 12.83
N ASN A 60 20.87 -0.31 12.82
CA ASN A 60 19.63 -0.95 13.25
C ASN A 60 18.55 -0.84 12.17
N ALA A 61 18.81 -1.48 11.02
CA ALA A 61 17.98 -1.38 9.82
C ALA A 61 16.48 -1.62 10.07
N ASN A 62 16.13 -2.62 10.90
CA ASN A 62 14.74 -2.93 11.21
C ASN A 62 14.04 -1.78 11.97
N SER A 63 14.59 -1.34 13.10
CA SER A 63 13.96 -0.27 13.88
C SER A 63 13.89 1.06 13.09
N SER A 64 14.94 1.37 12.32
CA SER A 64 14.96 2.56 11.47
C SER A 64 13.89 2.50 10.37
N ALA A 65 13.72 1.35 9.72
CA ALA A 65 12.68 1.17 8.72
C ALA A 65 11.29 1.34 9.35
N ILE A 66 11.02 0.69 10.48
CA ILE A 66 9.72 0.78 11.18
C ILE A 66 9.41 2.24 11.55
N ALA A 67 10.37 2.96 12.13
CA ALA A 67 10.18 4.36 12.53
C ALA A 67 9.92 5.26 11.32
N ASN A 68 10.79 5.23 10.31
CA ASN A 68 10.65 6.09 9.14
C ASN A 68 9.37 5.80 8.33
N LEU A 69 8.98 4.53 8.22
CA LEU A 69 7.72 4.13 7.57
C LEU A 69 6.51 4.66 8.34
N ALA A 70 6.51 4.55 9.68
CA ALA A 70 5.44 5.06 10.52
C ALA A 70 5.35 6.59 10.49
N ASP A 71 6.48 7.29 10.54
CA ASP A 71 6.54 8.75 10.49
C ASP A 71 6.04 9.26 9.14
N PHE A 72 6.51 8.67 8.04
CA PHE A 72 6.04 9.02 6.70
C PHE A 72 4.55 8.72 6.51
N SER A 73 4.08 7.57 6.99
CA SER A 73 2.64 7.23 6.95
C SER A 73 1.81 8.22 7.76
N THR A 74 2.28 8.61 8.94
CA THR A 74 1.61 9.58 9.82
C THR A 74 1.53 10.95 9.16
N PHE A 75 2.63 11.40 8.54
CA PHE A 75 2.70 12.64 7.80
C PHE A 75 1.69 12.66 6.64
N LEU A 76 1.73 11.64 5.77
CA LEU A 76 0.80 11.55 4.64
C LEU A 76 -0.67 11.53 5.09
N ARG A 77 -0.96 10.82 6.18
CA ARG A 77 -2.29 10.76 6.80
C ARG A 77 -2.74 12.06 7.47
N GLY A 78 -1.84 13.03 7.64
CA GLY A 78 -2.13 14.37 8.13
C GLY A 78 -2.43 15.36 6.99
N GLU A 79 -1.86 15.15 5.82
CA GLU A 79 -1.98 16.05 4.66
C GLU A 79 -3.07 15.61 3.67
N GLU A 80 -3.25 14.30 3.46
CA GLU A 80 -4.07 13.73 2.38
C GLU A 80 -5.10 12.71 2.90
N ASP A 81 -6.23 12.54 2.18
CA ASP A 81 -7.16 11.43 2.42
C ASP A 81 -6.61 10.12 1.83
N ILE A 82 -5.63 9.57 2.52
CA ILE A 82 -4.92 8.36 2.16
C ILE A 82 -5.19 7.25 3.17
N GLU A 83 -5.21 6.01 2.73
CA GLU A 83 -5.24 4.82 3.56
C GLU A 83 -4.02 3.98 3.24
N ILE A 84 -3.29 3.56 4.28
CA ILE A 84 -2.02 2.85 4.10
C ILE A 84 -2.00 1.63 5.00
N LEU A 85 -1.65 0.49 4.42
CA LEU A 85 -1.23 -0.69 5.15
C LEU A 85 0.16 -1.06 4.63
N TYR A 86 1.09 -1.26 5.54
CA TYR A 86 2.38 -1.83 5.16
C TYR A 86 2.71 -3.02 6.04
N ALA A 87 3.47 -3.96 5.46
CA ALA A 87 4.09 -5.04 6.19
C ALA A 87 5.58 -5.10 5.86
N LEU A 88 6.42 -4.99 6.86
CA LEU A 88 7.87 -5.07 6.76
C LEU A 88 8.32 -6.42 7.30
N VAL A 89 9.00 -7.21 6.48
CA VAL A 89 9.68 -8.44 6.91
C VAL A 89 11.17 -8.17 6.96
N SER A 90 11.71 -8.07 8.17
CA SER A 90 13.15 -7.99 8.42
C SER A 90 13.71 -9.39 8.63
N VAL A 91 14.60 -9.82 7.76
CA VAL A 91 15.27 -11.13 7.80
C VAL A 91 16.71 -10.95 8.28
N ASN A 92 17.11 -11.78 9.24
CA ASN A 92 18.48 -11.92 9.71
C ASN A 92 18.78 -13.43 9.88
N ASN A 93 19.49 -14.01 8.90
CA ASN A 93 19.67 -15.45 8.77
C ASN A 93 18.31 -16.17 8.76
N THR A 94 18.11 -17.14 9.66
CA THR A 94 16.84 -17.87 9.80
C THR A 94 15.81 -17.14 10.66
N LYS A 95 16.18 -16.07 11.36
CA LYS A 95 15.25 -15.29 12.18
C LYS A 95 14.67 -14.16 11.36
N TYR A 96 13.37 -13.95 11.45
CA TYR A 96 12.75 -12.80 10.82
C TYR A 96 11.60 -12.25 11.66
N THR A 97 11.40 -10.95 11.54
CA THR A 97 10.33 -10.21 12.21
C THR A 97 9.42 -9.62 11.15
N VAL A 98 8.13 -9.84 11.30
CA VAL A 98 7.09 -9.23 10.48
C VAL A 98 6.46 -8.11 11.29
N THR A 99 6.54 -6.88 10.79
CA THR A 99 5.93 -5.70 11.38
C THR A 99 4.82 -5.20 10.45
N VAL A 100 3.61 -5.07 10.97
CA VAL A 100 2.45 -4.55 10.23
C VAL A 100 2.14 -3.16 10.76
N GLY A 101 2.14 -2.16 9.89
CA GLY A 101 1.72 -0.79 10.21
C GLY A 101 0.34 -0.51 9.65
N ASN A 102 -0.59 -0.13 10.52
CA ASN A 102 -1.98 0.15 10.17
C ASN A 102 -2.24 1.66 10.15
N PHE A 103 -2.57 2.19 8.98
CA PHE A 103 -2.96 3.58 8.75
C PHE A 103 -4.22 3.62 7.87
N LEU A 104 -5.15 2.68 8.09
CA LEU A 104 -6.35 2.48 7.30
C LEU A 104 -7.56 3.30 7.78
N ASN A 105 -7.39 4.26 8.71
CA ASN A 105 -8.50 5.03 9.30
C ASN A 105 -9.45 4.15 10.15
N ASP A 106 -8.97 2.99 10.60
CA ASP A 106 -9.72 2.02 11.37
C ASP A 106 -8.80 1.04 12.10
N ASN A 107 -9.35 0.29 13.05
CA ASN A 107 -8.66 -0.81 13.69
C ASN A 107 -8.81 -2.09 12.85
N ILE A 108 -7.73 -2.87 12.77
CA ILE A 108 -7.74 -4.16 12.06
C ILE A 108 -7.33 -5.28 12.99
N ASN A 109 -7.93 -6.46 12.85
CA ASN A 109 -7.47 -7.66 13.54
C ASN A 109 -6.54 -8.43 12.61
N VAL A 110 -5.30 -8.70 13.05
CA VAL A 110 -4.23 -9.22 12.20
C VAL A 110 -3.74 -10.57 12.71
N THR A 111 -3.59 -11.51 11.77
CA THR A 111 -2.87 -12.77 11.96
C THR A 111 -1.83 -12.92 10.86
N VAL A 112 -0.62 -13.32 11.25
CA VAL A 112 0.47 -13.59 10.30
C VAL A 112 0.77 -15.09 10.32
N ASN A 113 0.69 -15.73 9.17
CA ASN A 113 1.12 -17.10 8.96
C ASN A 113 2.44 -17.12 8.22
N ALA A 114 3.29 -18.10 8.50
CA ALA A 114 4.52 -18.27 7.76
C ALA A 114 4.81 -19.74 7.48
N THR A 115 5.19 -20.02 6.23
CA THR A 115 5.53 -21.37 5.79
C THR A 115 6.86 -21.82 6.39
N ASP A 116 6.95 -23.11 6.76
CA ASP A 116 8.18 -23.74 7.25
C ASP A 116 8.83 -22.99 8.41
N SER A 117 8.05 -22.40 9.30
CA SER A 117 8.54 -21.57 10.40
C SER A 117 7.96 -21.95 11.75
N THR A 118 8.69 -21.61 12.82
CA THR A 118 8.26 -21.74 14.20
C THR A 118 8.18 -20.35 14.86
N PRO A 119 7.02 -19.96 15.43
CA PRO A 119 5.71 -20.60 15.24
C PRO A 119 5.26 -20.53 13.76
N SER A 120 4.31 -21.36 13.33
CA SER A 120 3.77 -21.30 11.95
C SER A 120 2.72 -20.19 11.76
N SER A 121 2.20 -19.66 12.87
CA SER A 121 1.23 -18.58 12.91
C SER A 121 1.43 -17.74 14.16
N ALA A 122 1.18 -16.43 14.05
CA ALA A 122 1.15 -15.49 15.16
C ALA A 122 -0.05 -14.56 15.03
N ALA A 123 -0.95 -14.59 16.02
CA ALA A 123 -2.00 -13.60 16.15
C ALA A 123 -1.39 -12.31 16.72
N MET A 124 -1.42 -11.23 15.94
CA MET A 124 -1.06 -9.89 16.41
C MET A 124 -2.23 -9.21 17.14
N GLY A 125 -3.45 -9.71 16.94
CA GLY A 125 -4.66 -9.15 17.54
C GLY A 125 -5.06 -7.84 16.87
N ILE A 126 -5.73 -6.98 17.65
CA ILE A 126 -6.20 -5.68 17.17
C ILE A 126 -5.00 -4.72 17.06
N VAL A 127 -4.71 -4.29 15.83
CA VAL A 127 -3.77 -3.23 15.51
C VAL A 127 -4.57 -1.95 15.31
N ASN A 128 -4.38 -0.96 16.19
CA ASN A 128 -5.11 0.30 16.13
C ASN A 128 -4.64 1.17 14.96
N ASP A 129 -5.48 2.13 14.52
CA ASP A 129 -5.04 3.12 13.52
C ASP A 129 -3.81 3.88 13.99
N LYS A 130 -2.90 4.16 13.06
CA LYS A 130 -1.59 4.81 13.26
C LYS A 130 -0.65 4.06 14.21
N THR A 131 -0.75 2.73 14.27
CA THR A 131 0.13 1.91 15.11
C THR A 131 0.74 0.75 14.35
N ASN A 132 1.82 0.20 14.93
CA ASN A 132 2.54 -0.94 14.41
C ASN A 132 2.43 -2.12 15.37
N ALA A 133 2.31 -3.33 14.83
CA ALA A 133 2.41 -4.57 15.58
C ALA A 133 3.48 -5.47 14.96
N SER A 134 4.21 -6.23 15.77
CA SER A 134 5.31 -7.08 15.29
C SER A 134 5.21 -8.49 15.84
N ALA A 135 5.59 -9.47 15.02
CA ALA A 135 5.69 -10.87 15.39
C ALA A 135 7.00 -11.44 14.84
N SER A 136 7.65 -12.28 15.64
CA SER A 136 8.93 -12.87 15.30
C SER A 136 8.79 -14.36 15.03
N PHE A 137 9.56 -14.82 14.06
CA PHE A 137 9.52 -16.17 13.54
C PHE A 137 10.95 -16.68 13.34
N THR A 138 11.10 -18.00 13.41
CA THR A 138 12.34 -18.67 13.00
C THR A 138 12.02 -19.66 11.89
N SER A 139 12.66 -19.46 10.74
CA SER A 139 12.62 -20.37 9.59
C SER A 139 13.24 -21.71 9.95
N SER A 140 12.56 -22.78 9.59
CA SER A 140 13.02 -24.17 9.68
C SER A 140 13.91 -24.54 8.49
N VAL A 141 13.84 -23.76 7.39
CA VAL A 141 14.75 -23.88 6.24
C VAL A 141 15.98 -22.99 6.43
N SER A 142 17.14 -23.51 6.03
CA SER A 142 18.42 -22.80 6.11
C SER A 142 18.63 -21.81 4.97
N SER A 143 17.92 -21.97 3.85
CA SER A 143 17.92 -21.02 2.72
C SER A 143 16.68 -21.25 1.85
N GLY A 144 16.18 -20.19 1.20
CA GLY A 144 15.01 -20.30 0.32
C GLY A 144 14.09 -19.10 0.37
N VAL A 145 12.82 -19.29 0.01
CA VAL A 145 11.77 -18.28 0.15
C VAL A 145 10.77 -18.78 1.19
N VAL A 146 10.55 -17.99 2.23
CA VAL A 146 9.46 -18.17 3.20
C VAL A 146 8.31 -17.29 2.75
N ASN A 147 7.12 -17.88 2.62
CA ASN A 147 5.92 -17.11 2.31
C ASN A 147 5.28 -16.65 3.63
N VAL A 148 5.26 -15.35 3.84
CA VAL A 148 4.56 -14.71 4.95
C VAL A 148 3.16 -14.34 4.46
N THR A 149 2.12 -14.89 5.05
CA THR A 149 0.74 -14.56 4.73
C THR A 149 0.16 -13.66 5.81
N LEU A 150 -0.21 -12.44 5.45
CA LEU A 150 -0.93 -11.50 6.29
C LEU A 150 -2.43 -11.69 6.08
N ILE A 151 -3.15 -11.98 7.16
CA ILE A 151 -4.61 -12.10 7.18
C ILE A 151 -5.14 -10.99 8.06
N TYR A 152 -6.01 -10.13 7.53
CA TYR A 152 -6.60 -9.05 8.30
C TYR A 152 -8.06 -8.77 7.92
N ALA A 153 -8.85 -8.33 8.91
CA ALA A 153 -10.24 -7.95 8.71
C ALA A 153 -10.39 -6.42 8.63
N ARG A 154 -11.05 -5.93 7.58
CA ARG A 154 -11.39 -4.52 7.37
C ARG A 154 -12.90 -4.37 7.25
N ARG A 155 -13.58 -3.66 8.18
CA ARG A 155 -15.03 -3.35 8.17
C ARG A 155 -15.90 -4.34 7.37
N SER A 156 -15.85 -5.62 7.76
CA SER A 156 -16.64 -6.74 7.21
C SER A 156 -16.01 -7.60 6.08
N ASP A 157 -14.82 -7.25 5.58
CA ASP A 157 -14.09 -8.08 4.61
C ASP A 157 -12.82 -8.69 5.23
N ASN A 158 -12.59 -9.98 4.98
CA ASN A 158 -11.31 -10.64 5.28
C ASN A 158 -10.40 -10.51 4.06
N VAL A 159 -9.22 -9.93 4.27
CA VAL A 159 -8.19 -9.77 3.25
C VAL A 159 -7.03 -10.71 3.58
N ILE A 160 -6.50 -11.37 2.54
CA ILE A 160 -5.38 -12.30 2.65
C ILE A 160 -4.31 -11.86 1.67
N GLU A 161 -3.10 -11.60 2.17
CA GLU A 161 -1.97 -11.11 1.40
C GLU A 161 -0.74 -12.00 1.57
N ALA A 162 -0.14 -12.41 0.47
CA ALA A 162 1.09 -13.20 0.48
C ALA A 162 2.30 -12.32 0.17
N ILE A 163 3.29 -12.36 1.07
CA ILE A 163 4.52 -11.58 1.02
C ILE A 163 5.69 -12.56 0.99
N PRO A 164 6.36 -12.74 -0.17
CA PRO A 164 7.51 -13.62 -0.26
C PRO A 164 8.72 -12.95 0.40
N ALA A 165 9.31 -13.61 1.40
CA ALA A 165 10.53 -13.20 2.08
C ALA A 165 11.67 -14.17 1.76
N ARG A 166 12.84 -13.66 1.37
CA ARG A 166 13.98 -14.50 1.00
C ARG A 166 14.89 -14.72 2.21
N ILE A 167 15.11 -15.98 2.55
CA ILE A 167 16.07 -16.41 3.57
C ILE A 167 17.39 -16.71 2.86
N ALA A 168 18.45 -15.98 3.25
CA ALA A 168 19.79 -16.24 2.77
C ALA A 168 20.42 -17.45 3.50
N PRO A 169 21.26 -18.25 2.82
CA PRO A 169 21.99 -19.33 3.47
C PRO A 169 22.90 -18.80 4.57
N PRO A 170 23.17 -19.56 5.66
CA PRO A 170 23.95 -19.08 6.80
C PRO A 170 25.39 -18.68 6.44
N THR A 171 25.90 -19.20 5.32
CA THR A 171 27.22 -18.90 4.77
C THR A 171 27.27 -17.58 4.00
N GLN A 172 26.10 -16.97 3.75
CA GLN A 172 25.96 -15.60 3.25
C GLN A 172 25.25 -14.84 4.36
N GLU A 173 25.99 -14.13 5.23
CA GLU A 173 25.45 -13.28 6.31
C GLU A 173 24.65 -12.09 5.73
N LYS A 174 23.59 -12.37 4.97
CA LYS A 174 22.78 -11.37 4.30
C LYS A 174 21.52 -11.14 5.11
N SER A 175 21.34 -9.89 5.49
CA SER A 175 20.08 -9.42 6.05
C SER A 175 19.23 -8.84 4.91
N ALA A 176 17.92 -8.89 5.07
CA ALA A 176 16.99 -8.38 4.07
C ALA A 176 15.82 -7.65 4.70
N LEU A 177 15.35 -6.61 4.04
CA LEU A 177 14.11 -5.92 4.34
C LEU A 177 13.18 -6.13 3.15
N HIS A 178 12.06 -6.79 3.38
CA HIS A 178 10.98 -6.92 2.41
C HIS A 178 9.82 -6.02 2.84
N GLY A 179 9.44 -5.07 2.02
CA GLY A 179 8.25 -4.25 2.23
C GLY A 179 7.11 -4.71 1.36
N PHE A 180 5.93 -4.90 1.94
CA PHE A 180 4.66 -4.92 1.24
C PHE A 180 3.94 -3.61 1.55
N PHE A 181 3.43 -2.96 0.51
CA PHE A 181 2.73 -1.69 0.62
C PHE A 181 1.39 -1.79 -0.10
N ASP A 182 0.32 -1.44 0.59
CA ASP A 182 -1.02 -1.27 0.07
C ASP A 182 -1.48 0.15 0.38
N ILE A 183 -1.44 1.00 -0.65
CA ILE A 183 -1.62 2.44 -0.53
C ILE A 183 -2.82 2.82 -1.39
N LYS A 184 -3.83 3.42 -0.76
CA LYS A 184 -5.03 3.93 -1.43
C LYS A 184 -5.14 5.43 -1.20
N LEU A 185 -5.01 6.20 -2.26
CA LEU A 185 -5.21 7.65 -2.25
C LEU A 185 -6.61 7.97 -2.75
N LYS A 186 -7.35 8.78 -2.01
CA LYS A 186 -8.72 9.20 -2.38
C LYS A 186 -8.73 10.66 -2.78
N SER A 187 -9.58 10.98 -3.74
CA SER A 187 -9.87 12.36 -4.13
C SER A 187 -11.33 12.50 -4.48
N ARG A 188 -12.08 13.23 -3.65
CA ARG A 188 -13.54 13.44 -3.78
C ARG A 188 -14.29 12.11 -3.93
N GLU A 189 -14.70 11.75 -5.15
CA GLU A 189 -15.48 10.54 -5.44
C GLU A 189 -14.63 9.39 -6.04
N ASP A 190 -13.39 9.66 -6.46
CA ASP A 190 -12.51 8.68 -7.07
C ASP A 190 -11.40 8.23 -6.10
N PHE A 191 -10.81 7.08 -6.38
CA PHE A 191 -9.62 6.61 -5.66
C PHE A 191 -8.67 5.87 -6.60
N LEU A 192 -7.39 5.93 -6.27
CA LEU A 192 -6.36 5.09 -6.87
C LEU A 192 -5.71 4.22 -5.79
N ARG A 193 -5.30 3.02 -6.17
CA ARG A 193 -4.67 2.06 -5.25
C ARG A 193 -3.47 1.43 -5.92
N ILE A 194 -2.35 1.39 -5.20
CA ILE A 194 -1.16 0.63 -5.58
C ILE A 194 -0.89 -0.39 -4.49
N LYS A 195 -0.56 -1.60 -4.94
CA LYS A 195 -0.25 -2.72 -4.05
C LYS A 195 0.92 -3.48 -4.60
N ASN A 196 2.04 -3.45 -3.90
CA ASN A 196 3.29 -4.02 -4.41
C ASN A 196 4.24 -4.42 -3.29
N THR A 197 5.18 -5.32 -3.63
CA THR A 197 6.25 -5.78 -2.76
C THR A 197 7.59 -5.25 -3.24
N PHE A 198 8.43 -4.80 -2.32
CA PHE A 198 9.78 -4.33 -2.56
C PHE A 198 10.77 -5.10 -1.68
N ASN A 199 11.99 -5.35 -2.17
CA ASN A 199 13.02 -6.07 -1.44
C ASN A 199 14.35 -5.32 -1.50
N ALA A 200 14.98 -5.14 -0.35
CA ALA A 200 16.35 -4.67 -0.22
C ALA A 200 17.19 -5.62 0.64
N THR A 201 18.22 -6.21 0.05
CA THR A 201 19.19 -7.08 0.72
C THR A 201 20.52 -6.34 0.96
N TRP A 202 21.25 -6.69 2.04
CA TRP A 202 22.61 -6.25 2.30
C TRP A 202 23.44 -7.36 2.96
#